data_AF-A0A538ISY7-F1
#
_entry.id   AF-A0A538ISY7-F1
#
_cell.length_a   1.000
_cell.length_b   1.000
_cell.length_c   1.000
_cell.angle_alpha   90.00
_cell.angle_beta   90.00
_cell.angle_gamma   90.00
#
_symmetry.space_group_name_H-M   'P 1'
#
loop_
_entity.id
_entity.type
_entity.pdbx_description
1 polymer ?
#
loop_
_entity_poly.entity_id
_entity_poly.type
_entity_poly.pdbx_seq_one_letter_code
_entity_poly.pdbx_strand_id
1 'polypeptide(L)'
;MEDDIDQNRFALISALTEAHKARPDDYPNAGTLVEMSDEGLHAYAVGLLQLLESAPGSDSVETTLQQELRLILHETSKAPNMDVYG
;
A
#
# COMPACT_ATOMS: atom_id res chain seq x y z
N MET A 1 17.44 -4.37 -5.41
CA MET A 1 17.32 -3.71 -4.09
C MET A 1 17.08 -2.21 -4.19
N GLU A 2 17.28 -1.56 -5.35
CA GLU A 2 16.65 -0.25 -5.63
C GLU A 2 15.31 -0.46 -6.39
N ASP A 3 15.28 -1.41 -7.35
CA ASP A 3 14.08 -1.74 -8.13
C ASP A 3 12.87 -2.17 -7.28
N ASP A 4 13.10 -2.89 -6.18
CA ASP A 4 12.03 -3.36 -5.28
C ASP A 4 11.33 -2.20 -4.56
N ILE A 5 12.07 -1.14 -4.22
CA ILE A 5 11.55 0.04 -3.52
C ILE A 5 10.74 0.90 -4.49
N ASP A 6 11.27 1.15 -5.68
CA ASP A 6 10.57 1.89 -6.73
C ASP A 6 9.29 1.16 -7.20
N GLN A 7 9.33 -0.17 -7.32
CA GLN A 7 8.16 -0.98 -7.67
C GLN A 7 7.10 -0.94 -6.56
N ASN A 8 7.51 -1.04 -5.29
CA ASN A 8 6.61 -0.93 -4.15
C ASN A 8 5.94 0.44 -4.08
N ARG A 9 6.72 1.51 -4.24
CA ARG A 9 6.20 2.88 -4.27
C ARG A 9 5.18 3.06 -5.40
N PHE A 10 5.51 2.59 -6.60
CA PHE A 10 4.58 2.65 -7.73
C PHE A 10 3.28 1.89 -7.46
N ALA A 11 3.37 0.68 -6.91
CA ALA A 11 2.21 -0.14 -6.57
C ALA A 11 1.32 0.55 -5.52
N LEU A 12 1.90 1.11 -4.46
CA LEU A 12 1.18 1.86 -3.43
C LEU A 12 0.46 3.08 -4.03
N ILE A 13 1.15 3.89 -4.84
CA ILE A 13 0.55 5.06 -5.49
C ILE A 13 -0.59 4.62 -6.41
N SER A 14 -0.41 3.54 -7.17
CA SER A 14 -1.42 3.01 -8.09
C SER A 14 -2.69 2.56 -7.34
N ALA A 15 -2.55 1.72 -6.32
CA ALA A 15 -3.66 1.19 -5.54
C ALA A 15 -4.45 2.32 -4.85
N LEU A 16 -3.76 3.27 -4.23
CA LEU A 16 -4.38 4.41 -3.56
C LEU A 16 -5.04 5.38 -4.54
N THR A 17 -4.44 5.59 -5.72
CA THR A 17 -5.05 6.40 -6.79
C THR A 17 -6.34 5.76 -7.31
N GLU A 18 -6.39 4.45 -7.43
CA GLU A 18 -7.60 3.74 -7.84
C GLU A 18 -8.71 3.85 -6.80
N ALA A 19 -8.36 3.68 -5.52
CA ALA A 19 -9.29 3.92 -4.42
C ALA A 19 -9.82 5.37 -4.42
N HIS A 20 -8.97 6.35 -4.66
CA HIS A 20 -9.36 7.76 -4.80
C HIS A 20 -10.32 7.99 -5.97
N LYS A 21 -10.16 7.31 -7.11
CA LYS A 21 -11.12 7.43 -8.24
C LYS A 21 -12.53 6.99 -7.84
N ALA A 22 -12.63 5.96 -6.99
CA ALA A 22 -13.91 5.46 -6.53
C ALA A 22 -14.47 6.29 -5.36
N ARG A 23 -13.59 6.78 -4.47
CA ARG A 23 -13.94 7.58 -3.29
C ARG A 23 -12.94 8.74 -3.12
N PRO A 24 -13.17 9.86 -3.85
CA PRO A 24 -12.21 10.97 -3.86
C PRO A 24 -12.15 11.74 -2.54
N ASP A 25 -13.21 11.67 -1.72
CA ASP A 25 -13.27 12.32 -0.41
C ASP A 25 -12.57 11.52 0.70
N ASP A 26 -12.43 10.19 0.53
CA ASP A 26 -11.86 9.30 1.55
C ASP A 26 -10.34 9.09 1.39
N TYR A 27 -9.83 9.17 0.16
CA TYR A 27 -8.43 8.86 -0.15
C TYR A 27 -7.70 10.05 -0.79
N PRO A 28 -6.37 10.19 -0.60
CA PRO A 28 -5.59 11.23 -1.25
C PRO A 28 -5.48 10.99 -2.77
N ASN A 29 -5.40 12.08 -3.53
CA ASN A 29 -5.18 12.01 -4.96
C ASN A 29 -3.72 11.62 -5.30
N ALA A 30 -3.50 11.20 -6.54
CA ALA A 30 -2.19 10.78 -7.05
C ALA A 30 -1.09 11.85 -6.86
N GLY A 31 -1.42 13.14 -7.03
CA GLY A 31 -0.45 14.22 -6.86
C GLY A 31 0.07 14.27 -5.43
N THR A 32 -0.82 14.24 -4.46
CA THR A 32 -0.45 14.22 -3.04
C THR A 32 0.38 12.99 -2.67
N LEU A 33 0.07 11.82 -3.25
CA LEU A 33 0.82 10.58 -3.01
C LEU A 33 2.24 10.62 -3.60
N VAL A 34 2.40 11.21 -4.79
CA VAL A 34 3.71 11.34 -5.45
C VAL A 34 4.61 12.35 -4.72
N GLU A 35 4.03 13.37 -4.09
CA GLU A 35 4.76 14.35 -3.29
C GLU A 35 5.22 13.80 -1.93
N MET A 36 4.64 12.70 -1.44
CA MET A 36 5.09 12.04 -0.22
C MET A 36 6.46 11.37 -0.43
N SER A 37 7.31 11.46 0.59
CA SER A 37 8.51 10.64 0.70
C SER A 37 8.14 9.16 0.84
N ASP A 38 9.03 8.25 0.43
CA ASP A 38 8.83 6.80 0.52
C ASP A 38 8.40 6.33 1.91
N GLU A 39 9.09 6.80 2.97
CA GLU A 39 8.72 6.51 4.36
C GLU A 39 7.33 7.02 4.72
N GLY A 40 6.95 8.21 4.24
CA GLY A 40 5.64 8.80 4.49
C GLY A 40 4.51 8.01 3.81
N LEU A 41 4.73 7.63 2.55
CA LEU A 41 3.80 6.79 1.79
C LEU A 41 3.65 5.41 2.43
N HIS A 42 4.75 4.79 2.87
CA HIS A 42 4.74 3.50 3.52
C HIS A 42 4.03 3.56 4.89
N ALA A 43 4.33 4.56 5.72
CA ALA A 43 3.68 4.75 7.01
C ALA A 43 2.16 5.00 6.85
N TYR A 44 1.78 5.79 5.84
CA TYR A 44 0.38 6.02 5.50
C TYR A 44 -0.31 4.71 5.08
N ALA A 45 0.29 3.94 4.17
CA ALA A 45 -0.24 2.66 3.71
C ALA A 45 -0.42 1.64 4.84
N VAL A 46 0.54 1.54 5.75
CA VAL A 46 0.46 0.67 6.94
C VAL A 46 -0.66 1.12 7.87
N GLY A 47 -0.75 2.42 8.16
CA GLY A 47 -1.82 2.96 9.00
C GLY A 47 -3.20 2.74 8.40
N LEU A 48 -3.34 2.91 7.08
CA LEU A 48 -4.58 2.66 6.37
C LEU A 48 -4.96 1.17 6.39
N LEU A 49 -4.00 0.27 6.17
CA LEU A 49 -4.25 -1.17 6.28
C LEU A 49 -4.79 -1.55 7.66
N GLN A 50 -4.19 -1.03 8.73
CA GLN A 50 -4.65 -1.29 10.10
C GLN A 50 -6.07 -0.77 10.37
N LEU A 51 -6.41 0.39 9.80
CA LEU A 51 -7.77 0.95 9.90
C LEU A 51 -8.79 0.06 9.19
N LEU A 52 -8.48 -0.37 7.96
CA LEU A 52 -9.33 -1.26 7.16
C LEU A 52 -9.48 -2.65 7.81
N GLU A 53 -8.45 -3.15 8.47
CA GLU A 53 -8.51 -4.42 9.22
C GLU A 53 -9.33 -4.30 10.52
N SER A 54 -9.31 -3.13 11.16
CA SER A 54 -10.04 -2.89 12.41
C SER A 54 -11.54 -2.68 12.19
N ALA A 55 -11.93 -2.18 11.01
CA ALA A 55 -13.30 -2.02 10.59
C ALA A 55 -13.46 -2.58 9.17
N PRO A 56 -13.73 -3.89 8.99
CA PRO A 56 -13.92 -4.45 7.66
C PRO A 56 -15.09 -3.73 7.00
N GLY A 57 -14.73 -2.86 6.06
CA GLY A 57 -15.67 -2.07 5.29
C GLY A 57 -16.65 -2.99 4.56
N SER A 58 -17.94 -2.68 4.62
CA SER A 58 -18.94 -3.37 3.79
C SER A 58 -18.82 -2.97 2.30
N ASP A 59 -17.88 -2.08 1.98
CA ASP A 59 -17.61 -1.55 0.66
C ASP A 59 -16.57 -2.37 -0.10
N SER A 60 -16.82 -2.58 -1.38
CA SER A 60 -15.93 -3.34 -2.24
C SER A 60 -14.60 -2.63 -2.51
N VAL A 61 -14.56 -1.29 -2.44
CA VAL A 61 -13.31 -0.51 -2.60
C VAL A 61 -12.41 -0.73 -1.38
N GLU A 62 -12.96 -0.60 -0.17
CA GLU A 62 -12.23 -0.84 1.08
C GLU A 62 -11.65 -2.26 1.14
N THR A 63 -12.46 -3.26 0.78
CA THR A 63 -12.04 -4.67 0.76
C THR A 63 -10.96 -4.96 -0.28
N THR A 64 -11.04 -4.31 -1.46
CA THR A 64 -10.03 -4.46 -2.53
C THR A 64 -8.74 -3.77 -2.12
N LEU A 65 -8.83 -2.54 -1.62
CA LEU A 65 -7.68 -1.76 -1.19
C LEU A 65 -6.94 -2.45 -0.04
N GLN A 66 -7.66 -3.02 0.93
CA GLN A 66 -7.06 -3.80 2.01
C GLN A 66 -6.21 -4.96 1.47
N GLN A 67 -6.73 -5.71 0.49
CA GLN A 67 -6.00 -6.85 -0.10
C GLN A 67 -4.75 -6.39 -0.86
N GLU A 68 -4.87 -5.35 -1.68
CA GLU A 68 -3.75 -4.78 -2.43
C GLU A 68 -2.66 -4.28 -1.48
N LEU A 69 -3.01 -3.48 -0.47
CA LEU A 69 -2.06 -2.99 0.53
C LEU A 69 -1.37 -4.13 1.27
N ARG A 70 -2.12 -5.18 1.62
CA ARG A 70 -1.54 -6.36 2.27
C ARG A 70 -0.54 -7.08 1.38
N LEU A 71 -0.80 -7.21 0.08
CA LEU A 71 0.15 -7.83 -0.85
C LEU A 71 1.42 -6.98 -0.97
N ILE A 72 1.25 -5.70 -1.26
CA ILE A 72 2.34 -4.75 -1.51
C ILE A 72 3.26 -4.62 -0.27
N LEU A 73 2.68 -4.46 0.92
CA LEU A 73 3.44 -4.33 2.18
C LEU A 73 4.03 -5.66 2.68
N HIS A 74 3.45 -6.80 2.31
CA HIS A 74 3.97 -8.11 2.69
C HIS A 74 5.09 -8.59 1.73
N GLU A 75 5.03 -8.21 0.45
CA GLU A 75 6.13 -8.44 -0.49
C GLU A 75 7.41 -7.69 -0.08
N THR A 76 7.27 -6.46 0.42
CA THR A 76 8.42 -5.69 0.95
C THR A 76 8.95 -6.19 2.30
N SER A 77 8.11 -6.86 3.09
CA SER A 77 8.56 -7.57 4.29
C SER A 77 9.31 -8.86 3.97
N LYS A 78 9.26 -9.33 2.71
CA LYS A 78 9.90 -10.57 2.25
C LYS A 78 11.18 -10.27 1.46
N ALA A 79 12.11 -9.51 2.04
CA ALA A 79 13.52 -9.62 1.67
C ALA A 79 14.02 -11.04 2.03
N PRO A 80 14.95 -11.63 1.25
CA PRO A 80 14.98 -13.07 0.99
C PRO A 80 15.28 -13.85 2.26
N ASN A 81 14.56 -14.95 2.43
CA ASN A 81 14.95 -16.01 3.36
C ASN A 81 16.26 -16.64 2.85
N MET A 82 17.37 -15.95 3.13
CA MET A 82 18.72 -16.43 2.89
C MET A 82 19.13 -17.30 4.07
N ASP A 83 18.44 -18.44 4.23
CA ASP A 83 18.95 -19.54 5.04
C ASP A 83 19.70 -20.49 4.10
N VAL A 84 20.99 -20.18 4.00
CA VAL A 84 22.09 -20.97 3.48
C VAL A 84 22.28 -22.22 4.35
N TYR A 85 22.21 -23.38 3.71
CA TYR A 85 22.79 -24.69 4.08
C TYR A 85 22.45 -25.35 5.43
N GLY A 86 21.81 -26.52 5.32
CA GLY A 86 21.94 -27.66 6.24
C GLY A 86 22.04 -28.94 5.43
#